data_AF-A0A2T1G098-F1
#
_entry.id   AF-A0A2T1G098-F1
#
_cell.length_a   1.000
_cell.length_b   1.000
_cell.length_c   1.000
_cell.angle_alpha   90.00
_cell.angle_beta   90.00
_cell.angle_gamma   90.00
#
_symmetry.space_group_name_H-M   'P 1'
#
loop_
_entity.id
_entity.type
_entity.pdbx_description
1 polymer ?
#
loop_
_entity_poly.entity_id
_entity_poly.type
_entity_poly.pdbx_seq_one_letter_code
_entity_poly.pdbx_strand_id
1 'polypeptide(L)'
;MAQRTKAPALTVSLLREGIIESVHQVQAVVCDSRGRVLSVAGDAEHPTFIRSALKPFQAIAVTSNGILERYQLTDRDLAVMCSSHAAEIIHTRQVFNILWRADIDTTALKCPTPSDKTSPLEHNCSGKHAGMLAVCRALNWPLNNYLERNHPLQKLILSKFAEILKMPPDEFIGVHDDCGAPVYLMPISQMATLYAYLASGESLDLERIVRAMTHHPELIAGTGRFDTQLMQLTQGELVSKAGAEGIQCIGKVGEGMGLTIKSNDGSRRAKYAVAIQLLHQMGWITPAVSEILTEQFLSIGTHTRLEVTGELAMV
;
A
#
# COMPACT_ATOMS: atom_id res chain seq x y z
N MET A 1 -17.55 -26.27 6.75
CA MET A 1 -17.92 -25.91 5.38
C MET A 1 -16.70 -25.31 4.71
N ALA A 2 -16.33 -25.75 3.51
CA ALA A 2 -15.20 -25.15 2.80
C ALA A 2 -15.53 -23.68 2.50
N GLN A 3 -14.71 -22.75 2.96
CA GLN A 3 -14.86 -21.32 2.63
C GLN A 3 -14.79 -21.19 1.11
N ARG A 4 -15.79 -20.54 0.52
CA ARG A 4 -15.82 -20.26 -0.91
C ARG A 4 -14.74 -19.22 -1.23
N THR A 5 -13.59 -19.67 -1.72
CA THR A 5 -12.47 -18.76 -2.08
C THR A 5 -12.54 -18.26 -3.52
N LYS A 6 -13.57 -18.65 -4.29
CA LYS A 6 -13.69 -18.33 -5.72
C LYS A 6 -15.08 -17.84 -6.11
N ALA A 7 -15.08 -16.84 -6.99
CA ALA A 7 -16.24 -16.27 -7.66
C ALA A 7 -15.84 -15.76 -9.06
N PRO A 8 -16.79 -15.41 -9.95
CA PRO A 8 -16.46 -14.71 -11.19
C PRO A 8 -15.59 -13.47 -10.91
N ALA A 9 -14.58 -13.24 -11.76
CA ALA A 9 -13.73 -12.06 -11.67
C ALA A 9 -14.47 -10.81 -12.17
N LEU A 10 -14.00 -9.64 -11.78
CA LEU A 10 -14.50 -8.35 -12.27
C LEU A 10 -13.87 -8.07 -13.63
N THR A 11 -14.65 -7.46 -14.51
CA THR A 11 -14.16 -7.03 -15.83
C THR A 11 -14.27 -5.52 -15.94
N VAL A 12 -13.17 -4.86 -16.34
CA VAL A 12 -13.15 -3.42 -16.62
C VAL A 12 -12.96 -3.20 -18.11
N SER A 13 -13.96 -2.60 -18.76
CA SER A 13 -13.93 -2.23 -20.16
C SER A 13 -13.57 -0.76 -20.31
N LEU A 14 -12.56 -0.46 -21.12
CA LEU A 14 -12.36 0.89 -21.63
C LEU A 14 -13.20 1.06 -22.89
N LEU A 15 -14.06 2.07 -22.86
CA LEU A 15 -14.95 2.44 -23.95
C LEU A 15 -14.47 3.71 -24.62
N ARG A 16 -14.47 3.77 -25.95
CA ARG A 16 -14.34 4.98 -26.75
C ARG A 16 -15.63 5.20 -27.52
N GLU A 17 -16.32 6.31 -27.24
CA GLU A 17 -17.65 6.58 -27.81
C GLU A 17 -18.63 5.38 -27.64
N GLY A 18 -18.54 4.69 -26.50
CA GLY A 18 -19.37 3.52 -26.18
C GLY A 18 -18.90 2.18 -26.77
N ILE A 19 -17.81 2.14 -27.55
CA ILE A 19 -17.26 0.93 -28.15
C ILE A 19 -16.09 0.41 -27.31
N ILE A 20 -16.07 -0.88 -27.00
CA ILE A 20 -14.99 -1.53 -26.22
C ILE A 20 -13.68 -1.49 -27.01
N GLU A 21 -12.68 -0.82 -26.44
CA GLU A 21 -11.31 -0.73 -26.98
C GLU A 21 -10.34 -1.64 -26.21
N SER A 22 -10.54 -1.81 -24.91
CA SER A 22 -9.69 -2.69 -24.08
C SER A 22 -10.47 -3.29 -22.94
N VAL A 23 -10.07 -4.48 -22.49
CA VAL A 23 -10.69 -5.20 -21.38
C VAL A 23 -9.62 -5.63 -20.38
N HIS A 24 -9.86 -5.37 -19.11
CA HIS A 24 -8.99 -5.74 -17.99
C HIS A 24 -9.70 -6.72 -17.07
N GLN A 25 -9.02 -7.79 -16.67
CA GLN A 25 -9.51 -8.75 -15.68
C GLN A 25 -8.97 -8.38 -14.31
N VAL A 26 -9.88 -8.24 -13.33
CA VAL A 26 -9.55 -7.76 -11.99
C VAL A 26 -10.12 -8.70 -10.94
N GLN A 27 -9.31 -8.98 -9.93
CA GLN A 27 -9.68 -9.78 -8.77
C GLN A 27 -9.76 -8.88 -7.55
N ALA A 28 -10.67 -9.19 -6.63
CA ALA A 28 -10.84 -8.45 -5.40
C ALA A 28 -11.27 -9.39 -4.27
N VAL A 29 -10.80 -9.09 -3.06
CA VAL A 29 -11.18 -9.85 -1.87
C VAL A 29 -11.28 -8.91 -0.67
N VAL A 30 -12.28 -9.15 0.17
CA VAL A 30 -12.48 -8.48 1.44
C VAL A 30 -12.28 -9.49 2.56
N CYS A 31 -11.43 -9.16 3.52
CA CYS A 31 -11.17 -9.97 4.70
C CYS A 31 -11.41 -9.17 5.97
N ASP A 32 -11.62 -9.87 7.09
CA ASP A 32 -11.54 -9.28 8.42
C ASP A 32 -10.13 -9.41 9.04
N SER A 33 -9.92 -8.77 10.19
CA SER A 33 -8.65 -8.79 10.94
C SER A 33 -8.25 -10.19 11.45
N ARG A 34 -9.17 -11.17 11.41
CA ARG A 34 -8.93 -12.56 11.83
C ARG A 34 -8.53 -13.46 10.66
N GLY A 35 -8.52 -12.93 9.44
CA GLY A 35 -8.18 -13.67 8.23
C GLY A 35 -9.35 -14.40 7.59
N ARG A 36 -10.60 -14.09 7.97
CA ARG A 36 -11.78 -14.66 7.30
C ARG A 36 -12.06 -13.87 6.03
N VAL A 37 -12.18 -14.59 4.91
CA VAL A 37 -12.71 -14.02 3.66
C VAL A 37 -14.20 -13.75 3.84
N LEU A 38 -14.61 -12.50 3.66
CA LEU A 38 -16.01 -12.05 3.79
C LEU A 38 -16.69 -12.03 2.43
N SER A 39 -15.97 -11.59 1.40
CA SER A 39 -16.48 -11.53 0.03
C SER A 39 -15.34 -11.59 -0.98
N VAL A 40 -15.59 -12.14 -2.17
CA VAL A 40 -14.59 -12.34 -3.22
C VAL A 40 -15.16 -12.09 -4.62
N ALA A 41 -14.32 -11.57 -5.50
CA ALA A 41 -14.50 -11.61 -6.95
C ALA A 41 -13.19 -12.10 -7.59
N GLY A 42 -13.24 -13.20 -8.34
CA GLY A 42 -12.05 -13.92 -8.80
C GLY A 42 -11.59 -14.97 -7.80
N ASP A 43 -10.29 -15.09 -7.56
CA ASP A 43 -9.68 -16.09 -6.67
C ASP A 43 -8.99 -15.40 -5.48
N ALA A 44 -9.55 -15.58 -4.28
CA ALA A 44 -8.98 -15.04 -3.04
C ALA A 44 -7.55 -15.54 -2.79
N GLU A 45 -7.24 -16.75 -3.28
CA GLU A 45 -5.94 -17.38 -3.13
C GLU A 45 -4.98 -17.06 -4.29
N HIS A 46 -5.32 -16.10 -5.17
CA HIS A 46 -4.46 -15.71 -6.28
C HIS A 46 -3.10 -15.20 -5.78
N PRO A 47 -1.98 -15.90 -6.09
CA PRO A 47 -0.67 -15.54 -5.58
C PRO A 47 -0.08 -14.38 -6.40
N THR A 48 0.34 -13.32 -5.72
CA THR A 48 1.02 -12.20 -6.37
C THR A 48 1.93 -11.45 -5.39
N PHE A 49 2.75 -10.54 -5.88
CA PHE A 49 3.64 -9.76 -5.02
C PHE A 49 2.89 -8.56 -4.44
N ILE A 50 2.97 -8.35 -3.13
CA ILE A 50 2.33 -7.19 -2.45
C ILE A 50 2.94 -5.84 -2.88
N ARG A 51 4.17 -5.85 -3.41
CA ARG A 51 4.91 -4.66 -3.88
C ARG A 51 4.90 -3.57 -2.80
N SER A 52 4.75 -2.31 -3.22
CA SER A 52 4.74 -1.15 -2.32
C SER A 52 3.57 -1.10 -1.32
N ALA A 53 2.56 -1.96 -1.44
CA ALA A 53 1.50 -2.03 -0.42
C ALA A 53 2.01 -2.63 0.91
N LEU A 54 3.23 -3.18 0.96
CA LEU A 54 3.85 -3.66 2.19
C LEU A 54 4.41 -2.55 3.09
N LYS A 55 4.62 -1.33 2.56
CA LYS A 55 5.35 -0.25 3.26
C LYS A 55 4.81 0.12 4.66
N PRO A 56 3.48 0.17 4.91
CA PRO A 56 2.97 0.39 6.25
C PRO A 56 3.48 -0.66 7.25
N PHE A 57 3.58 -1.92 6.84
CA PHE A 57 4.09 -3.00 7.70
C PHE A 57 5.61 -2.95 7.87
N GLN A 58 6.35 -2.44 6.87
CA GLN A 58 7.78 -2.16 7.01
C GLN A 58 8.05 -1.06 8.04
N ALA A 59 7.14 -0.08 8.14
CA ALA A 59 7.23 1.02 9.10
C ALA A 59 6.99 0.58 10.56
N ILE A 60 6.46 -0.63 10.81
CA ILE A 60 6.34 -1.18 12.17
C ILE A 60 7.71 -1.25 12.86
N ALA A 61 8.77 -1.53 12.09
CA ALA A 61 10.13 -1.54 12.64
C ALA A 61 10.54 -0.19 13.24
N VAL A 62 9.96 0.92 12.75
CA VAL A 62 10.20 2.28 13.24
C VAL A 62 9.38 2.54 14.52
N THR A 63 8.08 2.26 14.49
CA THR A 63 7.18 2.52 15.62
C THR A 63 7.48 1.60 16.80
N SER A 64 7.72 0.31 16.57
CA SER A 64 7.93 -0.67 17.64
C SER A 64 9.31 -0.60 18.30
N ASN A 65 10.23 0.26 17.84
CA ASN A 65 11.59 0.38 18.38
C ASN A 65 11.92 1.80 18.87
N GLY A 66 10.91 2.65 19.08
CA GLY A 66 11.09 4.01 19.63
C GLY A 66 11.92 4.93 18.74
N ILE A 67 11.96 4.66 17.43
CA ILE A 67 12.79 5.41 16.48
C ILE A 67 12.30 6.85 16.32
N LEU A 68 10.98 7.04 16.39
CA LEU A 68 10.37 8.36 16.27
C LEU A 68 10.79 9.25 17.45
N GLU A 69 10.70 8.74 18.68
CA GLU A 69 11.08 9.45 19.89
C GLU A 69 12.59 9.72 19.92
N ARG A 70 13.40 8.70 19.60
CA ARG A 70 14.86 8.79 19.62
C ARG A 70 15.41 9.89 18.73
N TYR A 71 14.84 10.04 17.53
CA TYR A 71 15.29 11.04 16.54
C TYR A 71 14.37 12.26 16.45
N GLN A 72 13.39 12.40 17.34
CA GLN A 72 12.40 13.48 17.35
C GLN A 72 11.68 13.63 16.00
N LEU A 73 11.31 12.49 15.40
CA LEU A 73 10.57 12.43 14.16
C LEU A 73 9.07 12.55 14.42
N THR A 74 8.37 13.11 13.43
CA THR A 74 6.96 13.43 13.48
C THR A 74 6.13 12.41 12.70
N ASP A 75 4.81 12.51 12.80
CA ASP A 75 3.90 11.71 11.99
C ASP A 75 4.07 11.99 10.48
N ARG A 76 4.55 13.17 10.08
CA ARG A 76 4.90 13.45 8.68
C ARG A 76 6.09 12.61 8.21
N ASP A 77 7.07 12.41 9.08
CA ASP A 77 8.22 11.55 8.78
C ASP A 77 7.78 10.08 8.68
N LEU A 78 6.90 9.63 9.58
CA LEU A 78 6.30 8.29 9.50
C LEU A 78 5.47 8.09 8.22
N ALA A 79 4.70 9.11 7.80
CA ALA A 79 3.93 9.07 6.58
C ALA A 79 4.84 8.86 5.36
N VAL A 80 5.92 9.63 5.21
CA VAL A 80 6.83 9.47 4.07
C VAL A 80 7.55 8.11 4.08
N MET A 81 7.77 7.49 5.25
CA MET A 81 8.28 6.10 5.33
C MET A 81 7.31 5.07 4.72
N CYS A 82 5.99 5.34 4.78
CA CYS A 82 4.95 4.48 4.21
C CYS A 82 4.68 4.75 2.73
N SER A 83 5.35 5.75 2.12
CA SER A 83 4.95 6.34 0.85
C SER A 83 5.43 5.59 -0.40
N SER A 84 4.68 5.75 -1.50
CA SER A 84 5.18 5.62 -2.88
C SER A 84 5.13 6.99 -3.56
N HIS A 85 5.81 7.96 -2.98
CA HIS A 85 5.63 9.37 -3.29
C HIS A 85 6.03 9.77 -4.72
N ALA A 86 5.51 10.92 -5.17
CA ALA A 86 5.73 11.46 -6.51
C ALA A 86 6.98 12.35 -6.64
N ALA A 87 7.95 12.22 -5.72
CA ALA A 87 9.18 13.03 -5.69
C ALA A 87 8.98 14.57 -5.60
N GLU A 88 7.79 15.05 -5.23
CA GLU A 88 7.58 16.48 -4.96
C GLU A 88 8.49 16.97 -3.82
N ILE A 89 8.76 18.28 -3.79
CA ILE A 89 9.65 18.92 -2.82
C ILE A 89 9.28 18.57 -1.37
N ILE A 90 7.99 18.44 -1.07
CA ILE A 90 7.52 18.07 0.27
C ILE A 90 8.07 16.71 0.68
N HIS A 91 8.21 15.77 -0.26
CA HIS A 91 8.67 14.42 0.03
C HIS A 91 10.17 14.40 0.25
N THR A 92 10.93 14.93 -0.70
CA THR A 92 12.40 14.89 -0.66
C THR A 92 12.94 15.61 0.57
N ARG A 93 12.30 16.72 0.98
CA ARG A 93 12.62 17.41 2.24
C ARG A 93 12.36 16.55 3.48
N GLN A 94 11.24 15.82 3.53
CA GLN A 94 10.95 14.95 4.67
C GLN A 94 11.89 13.73 4.73
N VAL A 95 12.22 13.15 3.58
CA VAL A 95 13.20 12.06 3.52
C VAL A 95 14.58 12.54 3.98
N PHE A 96 15.02 13.71 3.52
CA PHE A 96 16.26 14.33 3.99
C PHE A 96 16.22 14.60 5.50
N ASN A 97 15.11 15.13 6.03
CA ASN A 97 14.95 15.39 7.45
C ASN A 97 15.15 14.12 8.30
N ILE A 98 14.59 12.98 7.88
CA ILE A 98 14.77 11.69 8.57
C ILE A 98 16.25 11.32 8.64
N LEU A 99 16.95 11.38 7.50
CA LEU A 99 18.37 11.02 7.42
C LEU A 99 19.24 11.97 8.25
N TRP A 100 18.96 13.27 8.17
CA TRP A 100 19.65 14.30 8.94
C TRP A 100 19.49 14.09 10.45
N ARG A 101 18.27 13.84 10.91
CA ARG A 101 17.98 13.57 12.34
C ARG A 101 18.65 12.29 12.85
N ALA A 102 18.87 11.31 11.98
CA ALA A 102 19.59 10.08 12.29
C ALA A 102 21.12 10.18 12.10
N ASP A 103 21.63 11.35 11.69
CA ASP A 103 23.05 11.55 11.34
C ASP A 103 23.53 10.53 10.28
N ILE A 104 22.78 10.44 9.18
CA ILE A 104 23.05 9.54 8.05
C ILE A 104 23.17 10.35 6.76
N ASP A 105 24.24 10.13 6.01
CA ASP A 105 24.43 10.77 4.71
C ASP A 105 23.49 10.18 3.64
N THR A 106 23.05 11.02 2.70
CA THR A 106 22.12 10.61 1.63
C THR A 106 22.68 9.52 0.71
N THR A 107 24.00 9.35 0.63
CA THR A 107 24.68 8.27 -0.11
C THR A 107 24.46 6.88 0.50
N ALA A 108 23.95 6.78 1.73
CA ALA A 108 23.55 5.51 2.33
C ALA A 108 22.24 4.94 1.74
N LEU A 109 21.45 5.77 1.03
CA LEU A 109 20.28 5.31 0.31
C LEU A 109 20.70 4.33 -0.80
N LYS A 110 20.09 3.15 -0.79
CA LYS A 110 20.35 2.09 -1.78
C LYS A 110 19.26 1.95 -2.83
N CYS A 111 18.19 2.73 -2.74
CA CYS A 111 17.24 2.84 -3.84
C CYS A 111 17.92 3.51 -5.04
N PRO A 112 17.61 3.08 -6.28
CA PRO A 112 18.23 3.66 -7.46
C PRO A 112 17.82 5.13 -7.63
N THR A 113 18.67 5.92 -8.26
CA THR A 113 18.28 7.26 -8.75
C THR A 113 17.38 7.08 -9.98
N PRO A 114 16.15 7.63 -10.01
CA PRO A 114 15.32 7.56 -11.20
C PRO A 114 16.01 8.23 -12.41
N SER A 115 15.75 7.74 -13.62
CA SER A 115 16.46 8.18 -14.84
C SER A 115 16.30 9.68 -15.17
N ASP A 116 15.20 10.30 -14.73
CA ASP A 116 14.87 11.70 -14.94
C ASP A 116 15.22 12.60 -13.73
N LYS A 117 15.99 12.07 -12.77
CA LYS A 117 16.26 12.70 -11.47
C LYS A 117 17.76 12.75 -11.18
N THR A 118 18.13 13.49 -10.15
CA THR A 118 19.55 13.73 -9.79
C THR A 118 19.94 13.08 -8.46
N SER A 119 18.97 12.70 -7.63
CA SER A 119 19.23 12.13 -6.30
C SER A 119 18.38 10.89 -5.99
N PRO A 120 18.91 9.92 -5.22
CA PRO A 120 18.11 8.83 -4.63
C PRO A 120 16.95 9.32 -3.75
N LEU A 121 17.03 10.54 -3.21
CA LEU A 121 15.92 11.17 -2.46
C LEU A 121 14.64 11.27 -3.30
N GLU A 122 14.79 11.40 -4.61
CA GLU A 122 13.69 11.54 -5.57
C GLU A 122 13.11 10.18 -5.99
N HIS A 123 13.69 9.06 -5.54
CA HIS A 123 13.08 7.75 -5.76
C HIS A 123 11.82 7.61 -4.92
N ASN A 124 10.73 7.09 -5.48
CA ASN A 124 9.44 6.92 -4.79
C ASN A 124 9.45 5.99 -3.55
N CYS A 125 10.60 5.40 -3.23
CA CYS A 125 10.81 4.54 -2.06
C CYS A 125 11.79 5.15 -1.07
N SER A 126 12.37 6.31 -1.34
CA SER A 126 13.45 6.86 -0.52
C SER A 126 13.03 7.05 0.94
N GLY A 127 11.75 7.38 1.20
CA GLY A 127 11.19 7.41 2.55
C GLY A 127 11.26 6.07 3.31
N LYS A 128 10.88 4.94 2.70
CA LYS A 128 11.02 3.63 3.38
C LYS A 128 12.48 3.31 3.66
N HIS A 129 13.38 3.67 2.74
CA HIS A 129 14.81 3.44 2.92
C HIS A 129 15.39 4.31 4.05
N ALA A 130 14.97 5.56 4.16
CA ALA A 130 15.35 6.44 5.26
C ALA A 130 14.87 5.89 6.62
N GLY A 131 13.64 5.38 6.71
CA GLY A 131 13.13 4.71 7.91
C GLY A 131 13.94 3.45 8.27
N MET A 132 14.23 2.60 7.29
CA MET A 132 15.08 1.41 7.44
C MET A 132 16.49 1.76 7.96
N LEU A 133 17.11 2.78 7.38
CA LEU A 133 18.43 3.27 7.79
C LEU A 133 18.41 3.84 9.22
N ALA A 134 17.37 4.61 9.58
CA ALA A 134 17.21 5.15 10.92
C ALA A 134 17.11 4.02 11.97
N VAL A 135 16.36 2.95 11.68
CA VAL A 135 16.30 1.73 12.53
C VAL A 135 17.68 1.11 12.66
N CYS A 136 18.38 0.87 11.55
CA CYS A 136 19.71 0.27 11.59
C CYS A 136 20.68 1.12 12.43
N ARG A 137 20.67 2.43 12.25
CA ARG A 137 21.51 3.36 13.02
C ARG A 137 21.19 3.33 14.51
N ALA A 138 19.91 3.28 14.89
CA ALA A 138 19.51 3.26 16.29
C ALA A 138 19.91 1.95 17.01
N LEU A 139 19.87 0.84 16.28
CA LEU A 139 20.15 -0.51 16.78
C LEU A 139 21.59 -0.97 16.52
N ASN A 140 22.46 -0.08 16.04
CA ASN A 140 23.85 -0.37 15.68
C ASN A 140 23.99 -1.53 14.67
N TRP A 141 23.06 -1.62 13.72
CA TRP A 141 23.12 -2.58 12.62
C TRP A 141 23.82 -1.98 11.38
N PRO A 142 24.43 -2.82 10.54
CA PRO A 142 25.12 -2.36 9.34
C PRO A 142 24.22 -1.54 8.39
N LEU A 143 24.69 -0.35 7.99
CA LEU A 143 23.98 0.51 7.04
C LEU A 143 24.25 0.13 5.58
N ASN A 144 25.33 -0.58 5.30
CA ASN A 144 25.79 -0.85 3.94
C ASN A 144 25.17 -2.10 3.32
N ASN A 145 24.37 -2.89 4.04
CA ASN A 145 23.72 -4.09 3.51
C ASN A 145 22.31 -4.34 4.06
N TYR A 146 21.62 -3.29 4.54
CA TYR A 146 20.28 -3.37 5.11
C TYR A 146 19.18 -3.96 4.20
N LEU A 147 19.44 -4.09 2.89
CA LEU A 147 18.52 -4.71 1.93
C LEU A 147 18.67 -6.24 1.83
N GLU A 148 19.76 -6.81 2.35
CA GLU A 148 19.98 -8.26 2.31
C GLU A 148 18.97 -8.98 3.20
N ARG A 149 18.39 -10.08 2.71
CA ARG A 149 17.34 -10.83 3.44
C ARG A 149 17.80 -11.33 4.81
N ASN A 150 19.08 -11.65 4.93
CA ASN A 150 19.67 -12.12 6.18
C ASN A 150 19.98 -11.00 7.17
N HIS A 151 19.87 -9.73 6.74
CA HIS A 151 20.10 -8.59 7.59
C HIS A 151 19.06 -8.56 8.74
N PRO A 152 19.47 -8.23 10.00
CA PRO A 152 18.56 -8.20 11.15
C PRO A 152 17.30 -7.36 10.92
N LEU A 153 17.42 -6.21 10.24
CA LEU A 153 16.28 -5.38 9.84
C LEU A 153 15.26 -6.13 8.98
N GLN A 154 15.69 -6.84 7.94
CA GLN A 154 14.75 -7.52 7.04
C GLN A 154 14.07 -8.70 7.75
N LYS A 155 14.79 -9.39 8.64
CA LYS A 155 14.22 -10.42 9.52
C LYS A 155 13.18 -9.84 10.49
N LEU A 156 13.46 -8.68 11.08
CA LEU A 156 12.52 -7.96 11.94
C LEU A 156 11.26 -7.55 11.16
N ILE A 157 11.41 -6.97 9.97
CA ILE A 157 10.27 -6.56 9.14
C ILE A 157 9.42 -7.79 8.77
N LEU A 158 10.06 -8.87 8.32
CA LEU A 158 9.39 -10.12 7.98
C LEU A 158 8.63 -10.69 9.17
N SER A 159 9.25 -10.72 10.36
CA SER A 159 8.59 -11.27 11.55
C SER A 159 7.33 -10.50 11.92
N LYS A 160 7.29 -9.18 11.72
CA LYS A 160 6.12 -8.35 12.07
C LYS A 160 4.88 -8.69 11.27
N PHE A 161 4.96 -8.79 9.94
CA PHE A 161 3.77 -9.15 9.16
C PHE A 161 3.50 -10.65 9.14
N ALA A 162 4.52 -11.49 9.38
CA ALA A 162 4.35 -12.93 9.59
C ALA A 162 3.54 -13.22 10.87
N GLU A 163 3.76 -12.46 11.95
CA GLU A 163 2.98 -12.52 13.19
C GLU A 163 1.51 -12.20 12.95
N ILE A 164 1.22 -11.13 12.20
CA ILE A 164 -0.16 -10.73 11.84
C ILE A 164 -0.85 -11.84 11.03
N LEU A 165 -0.13 -12.42 10.07
CA LEU A 165 -0.64 -13.51 9.22
C LEU A 165 -0.65 -14.87 9.93
N LYS A 166 -0.09 -14.97 11.15
CA LYS A 166 0.04 -16.21 11.92
C LYS A 166 0.75 -17.31 11.14
N MET A 167 1.80 -16.93 10.39
CA MET A 167 2.60 -17.83 9.58
C MET A 167 4.08 -17.75 9.98
N PRO A 168 4.84 -18.86 9.92
CA PRO A 168 6.28 -18.82 10.09
C PRO A 168 6.95 -17.92 9.03
N PRO A 169 7.93 -17.08 9.41
CA PRO A 169 8.71 -16.26 8.48
C PRO A 169 9.32 -17.04 7.30
N ASP A 170 9.76 -18.28 7.52
CA ASP A 170 10.45 -19.10 6.52
C ASP A 170 9.52 -19.61 5.41
N GLU A 171 8.20 -19.52 5.58
CA GLU A 171 7.22 -19.89 4.53
C GLU A 171 7.06 -18.79 3.46
N PHE A 172 7.51 -17.56 3.73
CA PHE A 172 7.37 -16.47 2.77
C PHE A 172 8.42 -16.55 1.66
N ILE A 173 7.93 -16.63 0.42
CA ILE A 173 8.79 -16.57 -0.77
C ILE A 173 9.14 -15.11 -1.07
N GLY A 174 10.34 -14.69 -0.66
CA GLY A 174 10.89 -13.36 -0.94
C GLY A 174 11.64 -13.27 -2.28
N VAL A 175 11.53 -12.14 -2.96
CA VAL A 175 12.35 -11.70 -4.11
C VAL A 175 12.80 -10.24 -3.92
N HIS A 176 13.61 -9.70 -4.82
CA HIS A 176 13.97 -8.28 -4.80
C HIS A 176 12.93 -7.45 -5.56
N ASP A 177 12.53 -6.32 -4.98
CA ASP A 177 11.77 -5.27 -5.66
C ASP A 177 12.73 -4.34 -6.43
N ASP A 178 12.20 -3.45 -7.28
CA ASP A 178 13.01 -2.58 -8.15
C ASP A 178 13.87 -1.58 -7.37
N CYS A 179 13.47 -1.28 -6.13
CA CYS A 179 14.26 -0.46 -5.19
C CYS A 179 15.38 -1.24 -4.47
N GLY A 180 15.48 -2.56 -4.71
CA GLY A 180 16.43 -3.47 -4.07
C GLY A 180 15.95 -4.11 -2.75
N ALA A 181 14.90 -3.60 -2.11
CA ALA A 181 14.37 -4.20 -0.88
C ALA A 181 13.63 -5.53 -1.14
N PRO A 182 13.55 -6.44 -0.15
CA PRO A 182 12.72 -7.64 -0.26
C PRO A 182 11.24 -7.34 -0.47
N VAL A 183 10.59 -8.15 -1.31
CA VAL A 183 9.14 -8.21 -1.52
C VAL A 183 8.69 -9.67 -1.53
N TYR A 184 7.47 -9.94 -1.08
CA TYR A 184 7.00 -11.30 -0.82
C TYR A 184 5.81 -11.66 -1.69
N LEU A 185 5.81 -12.91 -2.18
CA LEU A 185 4.66 -13.52 -2.83
C LEU A 185 3.66 -13.92 -1.75
N MET A 186 2.40 -13.51 -1.91
CA MET A 186 1.30 -13.93 -1.04
C MET A 186 -0.05 -13.90 -1.79
N PRO A 187 -1.02 -14.71 -1.35
CA PRO A 187 -2.41 -14.55 -1.73
C PRO A 187 -2.95 -13.14 -1.50
N ILE A 188 -3.86 -12.69 -2.37
CA ILE A 188 -4.55 -11.40 -2.16
C ILE A 188 -5.42 -11.41 -0.88
N SER A 189 -5.88 -12.57 -0.42
CA SER A 189 -6.59 -12.74 0.87
C SER A 189 -5.71 -12.39 2.07
N GLN A 190 -4.41 -12.73 2.02
CA GLN A 190 -3.44 -12.36 3.05
C GLN A 190 -3.17 -10.85 3.03
N MET A 191 -3.07 -10.23 1.85
CA MET A 191 -2.94 -8.77 1.74
C MET A 191 -4.17 -8.05 2.33
N ALA A 192 -5.38 -8.55 2.05
CA ALA A 192 -6.60 -7.99 2.60
C ALA A 192 -6.65 -8.16 4.13
N THR A 193 -6.20 -9.30 4.66
CA THR A 193 -6.07 -9.55 6.10
C THR A 193 -5.09 -8.58 6.76
N LEU A 194 -3.94 -8.33 6.12
CA LEU A 194 -2.96 -7.36 6.60
C LEU A 194 -3.59 -5.96 6.71
N TYR A 195 -4.36 -5.52 5.72
CA TYR A 195 -5.03 -4.21 5.74
C TYR A 195 -6.22 -4.15 6.71
N ALA A 196 -6.90 -5.27 6.91
CA ALA A 196 -7.94 -5.40 7.91
C ALA A 196 -7.36 -5.25 9.33
N TYR A 197 -6.20 -5.87 9.59
CA TYR A 197 -5.48 -5.74 10.86
C TYR A 197 -4.85 -4.36 11.03
N LEU A 198 -4.27 -3.78 9.97
CA LEU A 198 -3.76 -2.40 9.97
C LEU A 198 -4.85 -1.41 10.42
N ALA A 199 -6.08 -1.60 9.95
CA ALA A 199 -7.20 -0.71 10.20
C ALA A 199 -8.05 -1.10 11.43
N SER A 200 -7.71 -2.15 12.18
CA SER A 200 -8.55 -2.67 13.28
C SER A 200 -8.51 -1.83 14.56
N GLY A 201 -7.43 -1.08 14.79
CA GLY A 201 -7.17 -0.39 16.06
C GLY A 201 -6.68 -1.31 17.18
N GLU A 202 -6.36 -2.58 16.90
CA GLU A 202 -5.89 -3.54 17.92
C GLU A 202 -4.40 -3.34 18.31
N SER A 203 -3.65 -2.56 17.55
CA SER A 203 -2.21 -2.30 17.78
C SER A 203 -1.92 -0.81 17.77
N LEU A 204 -1.36 -0.30 18.87
CA LEU A 204 -0.95 1.11 19.00
C LEU A 204 0.09 1.53 17.94
N ASP A 205 1.02 0.62 17.59
CA ASP A 205 2.03 0.87 16.57
C ASP A 205 1.39 1.09 15.18
N LEU A 206 0.41 0.26 14.84
CA LEU A 206 -0.32 0.34 13.57
C LEU A 206 -1.30 1.52 13.57
N GLU A 207 -1.96 1.81 14.68
CA GLU A 207 -2.83 2.97 14.83
C GLU A 207 -2.07 4.27 14.52
N ARG A 208 -0.84 4.42 15.03
CA ARG A 208 0.00 5.57 14.72
C ARG A 208 0.40 5.63 13.24
N ILE A 209 0.67 4.48 12.62
CA ILE A 209 0.96 4.41 11.17
C ILE A 209 -0.27 4.84 10.35
N VAL A 210 -1.45 4.31 10.67
CA VAL A 210 -2.72 4.69 10.03
C VAL A 210 -2.99 6.18 10.21
N ARG A 211 -2.81 6.71 11.43
CA ARG A 211 -2.97 8.14 11.71
C ARG A 211 -2.03 8.98 10.85
N ALA A 212 -0.75 8.63 10.79
CA ALA A 212 0.23 9.33 9.98
C ALA A 212 -0.14 9.33 8.49
N MET A 213 -0.57 8.19 7.95
CA MET A 213 -0.99 8.06 6.55
C MET A 213 -2.24 8.89 6.23
N THR A 214 -3.24 8.84 7.10
CA THR A 214 -4.56 9.48 6.87
C THR A 214 -4.55 10.99 7.13
N HIS A 215 -3.69 11.48 8.04
CA HIS A 215 -3.52 12.92 8.30
C HIS A 215 -2.54 13.60 7.35
N HIS A 216 -1.64 12.85 6.73
CA HIS A 216 -0.68 13.37 5.75
C HIS A 216 -0.71 12.58 4.43
N PRO A 217 -1.90 12.43 3.80
CA PRO A 217 -2.07 11.60 2.62
C PRO A 217 -1.26 12.13 1.42
N GLU A 218 -0.99 13.45 1.37
CA GLU A 218 -0.14 14.06 0.36
C GLU A 218 1.28 13.49 0.38
N LEU A 219 1.81 13.11 1.56
CA LEU A 219 3.13 12.50 1.70
C LEU A 219 3.16 11.03 1.25
N ILE A 220 2.00 10.37 1.11
CA ILE A 220 1.91 8.94 0.77
C ILE A 220 2.04 8.70 -0.72
N ALA A 221 1.27 9.42 -1.54
CA ALA A 221 1.29 9.21 -2.99
C ALA A 221 1.59 10.49 -3.79
N GLY A 222 1.52 11.67 -3.18
CA GLY A 222 1.61 12.96 -3.86
C GLY A 222 0.26 13.53 -4.27
N THR A 223 0.29 14.75 -4.77
CA THR A 223 -0.89 15.54 -5.10
C THR A 223 -1.71 14.90 -6.24
N GLY A 224 -3.04 14.89 -6.11
CA GLY A 224 -3.97 14.38 -7.14
C GLY A 224 -3.93 12.87 -7.38
N ARG A 225 -3.18 12.10 -6.58
CA ARG A 225 -3.08 10.64 -6.71
C ARG A 225 -4.20 9.94 -5.96
N PHE A 226 -4.58 8.75 -6.43
CA PHE A 226 -5.72 7.98 -5.90
C PHE A 226 -5.68 7.80 -4.38
N ASP A 227 -4.58 7.29 -3.82
CA ASP A 227 -4.44 7.10 -2.36
C ASP A 227 -4.65 8.42 -1.60
N THR A 228 -4.10 9.52 -2.13
CA THR A 228 -4.21 10.85 -1.53
C THR A 228 -5.65 11.34 -1.53
N GLN A 229 -6.31 11.30 -2.71
CA GLN A 229 -7.69 11.75 -2.87
C GLN A 229 -8.66 10.92 -2.04
N LEU A 230 -8.49 9.59 -2.03
CA LEU A 230 -9.37 8.71 -1.27
C LEU A 230 -9.30 8.99 0.23
N MET A 231 -8.10 9.10 0.80
CA MET A 231 -7.94 9.38 2.23
C MET A 231 -8.43 10.79 2.61
N GLN A 232 -8.25 11.79 1.74
CA GLN A 232 -8.76 13.15 1.95
C GLN A 232 -10.30 13.20 1.91
N LEU A 233 -10.92 12.62 0.89
CA LEU A 233 -12.36 12.67 0.69
C LEU A 233 -13.14 11.86 1.73
N THR A 234 -12.51 10.83 2.30
CA THR A 234 -13.06 10.03 3.40
C THR A 234 -12.63 10.51 4.78
N GLN A 235 -11.91 11.63 4.87
CA GLN A 235 -11.46 12.21 6.15
C GLN A 235 -10.73 11.20 7.06
N GLY A 236 -10.00 10.26 6.47
CA GLY A 236 -9.26 9.23 7.19
C GLY A 236 -10.08 8.01 7.65
N GLU A 237 -11.36 7.90 7.30
CA GLU A 237 -12.16 6.68 7.53
C GLU A 237 -11.59 5.46 6.77
N LEU A 238 -10.92 5.73 5.63
CA LEU A 238 -10.20 4.71 4.87
C LEU A 238 -8.70 5.00 4.88
N VAL A 239 -7.89 3.96 5.05
CA VAL A 239 -6.45 3.98 4.78
C VAL A 239 -6.17 3.26 3.46
N SER A 240 -5.43 3.89 2.55
CA SER A 240 -5.22 3.35 1.20
C SER A 240 -3.73 3.33 0.83
N LYS A 241 -3.31 2.26 0.16
CA LYS A 241 -1.96 2.16 -0.38
C LYS A 241 -1.90 1.36 -1.68
N ALA A 242 -1.43 2.03 -2.72
CA ALA A 242 -1.12 1.40 -3.99
C ALA A 242 0.16 0.56 -3.94
N GLY A 243 0.12 -0.60 -4.61
CA GLY A 243 1.27 -1.34 -5.10
C GLY A 243 1.45 -1.17 -6.62
N ALA A 244 2.66 -1.47 -7.10
CA ALA A 244 2.92 -1.64 -8.54
C ALA A 244 2.18 -2.88 -9.07
N GLU A 245 2.19 -3.09 -10.40
CA GLU A 245 1.59 -4.28 -11.01
C GLU A 245 0.13 -4.52 -10.56
N GLY A 246 -0.70 -3.48 -10.57
CA GLY A 246 -2.15 -3.64 -10.43
C GLY A 246 -2.66 -3.83 -9.00
N ILE A 247 -1.82 -3.71 -7.96
CA ILE A 247 -2.21 -3.90 -6.56
C ILE A 247 -2.80 -2.62 -5.94
N GLN A 248 -3.94 -2.73 -5.28
CA GLN A 248 -4.51 -1.70 -4.42
C GLN A 248 -4.98 -2.36 -3.12
N CYS A 249 -4.55 -1.83 -1.97
CA CYS A 249 -5.01 -2.31 -0.67
C CYS A 249 -5.62 -1.16 0.13
N ILE A 250 -6.75 -1.41 0.77
CA ILE A 250 -7.57 -0.42 1.47
C ILE A 250 -8.07 -1.03 2.78
N GLY A 251 -7.95 -0.32 3.89
CA GLY A 251 -8.50 -0.74 5.19
C GLY A 251 -9.56 0.25 5.66
N LYS A 252 -10.63 -0.26 6.29
CA LYS A 252 -11.66 0.55 6.92
C LYS A 252 -11.35 0.76 8.41
N VAL A 253 -10.98 1.99 8.75
CA VAL A 253 -10.44 2.34 10.07
C VAL A 253 -11.50 2.14 11.15
N GLY A 254 -11.16 1.38 12.18
CA GLY A 254 -12.03 1.06 13.31
C GLY A 254 -12.99 -0.12 13.09
N GLU A 255 -13.14 -0.62 11.86
CA GLU A 255 -14.04 -1.74 11.56
C GLU A 255 -13.30 -3.07 11.30
N GLY A 256 -11.97 -3.04 11.22
CA GLY A 256 -11.18 -4.27 11.06
C GLY A 256 -11.46 -5.01 9.76
N MET A 257 -11.81 -4.28 8.69
CA MET A 257 -12.04 -4.82 7.35
C MET A 257 -10.98 -4.31 6.38
N GLY A 258 -10.50 -5.19 5.51
CA GLY A 258 -9.50 -4.89 4.50
C GLY A 258 -9.90 -5.41 3.14
N LEU A 259 -9.70 -4.59 2.11
CA LEU A 259 -9.94 -4.87 0.71
C LEU A 259 -8.60 -4.92 -0.03
N THR A 260 -8.36 -5.97 -0.81
CA THR A 260 -7.28 -6.02 -1.80
C THR A 260 -7.84 -6.22 -3.18
N ILE A 261 -7.31 -5.46 -4.14
CA ILE A 261 -7.62 -5.52 -5.57
C ILE A 261 -6.33 -5.81 -6.34
N LYS A 262 -6.44 -6.70 -7.33
CA LYS A 262 -5.37 -7.05 -8.27
C LYS A 262 -5.90 -6.98 -9.70
N SER A 263 -5.44 -5.99 -10.48
CA SER A 263 -5.55 -6.04 -11.95
C SER A 263 -4.53 -7.02 -12.51
N ASN A 264 -5.00 -8.05 -13.22
CA ASN A 264 -4.14 -9.16 -13.65
C ASN A 264 -3.00 -8.69 -14.56
N ASP A 265 -3.27 -7.73 -15.43
CA ASP A 265 -2.33 -7.11 -16.37
C ASP A 265 -1.52 -5.93 -15.78
N GLY A 266 -1.66 -5.66 -14.48
CA GLY A 266 -0.96 -4.59 -13.80
C GLY A 266 -1.57 -3.18 -13.97
N SER A 267 -2.70 -3.06 -14.66
CA SER A 267 -3.33 -1.78 -15.01
C SER A 267 -3.74 -0.93 -13.80
N ARG A 268 -3.24 0.31 -13.76
CA ARG A 268 -3.62 1.32 -12.75
C ARG A 268 -5.06 1.80 -12.91
N ARG A 269 -5.48 2.05 -14.15
CA ARG A 269 -6.83 2.57 -14.44
C ARG A 269 -7.90 1.55 -14.06
N ALA A 270 -7.63 0.26 -14.30
CA ALA A 270 -8.56 -0.82 -13.96
C ALA A 270 -8.72 -0.99 -12.44
N LYS A 271 -7.61 -1.01 -11.68
CA LYS A 271 -7.70 -1.15 -10.22
C LYS A 271 -8.39 0.05 -9.55
N TYR A 272 -8.24 1.26 -10.06
CA TYR A 272 -8.93 2.44 -9.52
C TYR A 272 -10.43 2.40 -9.80
N ALA A 273 -10.82 2.02 -11.02
CA ALA A 273 -12.22 1.84 -11.38
C ALA A 273 -12.91 0.81 -10.48
N VAL A 274 -12.27 -0.34 -10.28
CA VAL A 274 -12.77 -1.38 -9.35
C VAL A 274 -12.81 -0.86 -7.91
N ALA A 275 -11.79 -0.15 -7.43
CA ALA A 275 -11.79 0.40 -6.09
C ALA A 275 -12.99 1.32 -5.84
N ILE A 276 -13.25 2.27 -6.74
CA ILE A 276 -14.38 3.21 -6.60
C ILE A 276 -15.71 2.46 -6.58
N GLN A 277 -15.93 1.55 -7.52
CA GLN A 277 -17.17 0.76 -7.55
C GLN A 277 -17.37 -0.06 -6.28
N LEU A 278 -16.36 -0.82 -5.85
CA LEU A 278 -16.50 -1.70 -4.68
C LEU A 278 -16.68 -0.91 -3.39
N LEU A 279 -15.94 0.19 -3.21
CA LEU A 279 -16.10 1.05 -2.04
C LEU A 279 -17.52 1.66 -1.98
N HIS A 280 -18.07 2.07 -3.13
CA HIS A 280 -19.44 2.57 -3.20
C HIS A 280 -20.47 1.47 -2.91
N GLN A 281 -20.32 0.29 -3.53
CA GLN A 281 -21.20 -0.86 -3.32
C GLN A 281 -21.23 -1.33 -1.85
N MET A 282 -20.08 -1.31 -1.17
CA MET A 282 -19.98 -1.66 0.25
C MET A 282 -20.40 -0.54 1.20
N GLY A 283 -20.72 0.66 0.70
CA GLY A 283 -21.03 1.83 1.51
C GLY A 283 -19.85 2.39 2.29
N TRP A 284 -18.62 2.14 1.85
CA TRP A 284 -17.40 2.69 2.46
C TRP A 284 -17.10 4.12 1.99
N ILE A 285 -17.74 4.56 0.90
CA ILE A 285 -17.73 5.95 0.44
C ILE A 285 -19.15 6.38 0.12
N THR A 286 -19.43 7.67 0.32
CA THR A 286 -20.73 8.26 -0.02
C THR A 286 -20.90 8.39 -1.54
N PRO A 287 -22.13 8.52 -2.06
CA PRO A 287 -22.37 8.78 -3.47
C PRO A 287 -21.61 10.01 -3.99
N ALA A 288 -21.53 11.09 -3.21
CA ALA A 288 -20.80 12.30 -3.57
C ALA A 288 -19.28 12.06 -3.71
N VAL A 289 -18.68 11.30 -2.78
CA VAL A 289 -17.26 10.92 -2.88
C VAL A 289 -17.02 10.02 -4.10
N SER A 290 -17.93 9.07 -4.35
CA SER A 290 -17.86 8.20 -5.53
C SER A 290 -17.92 8.99 -6.84
N GLU A 291 -18.76 10.01 -6.93
CA GLU A 291 -18.89 10.88 -8.10
C GLU A 291 -17.59 11.67 -8.35
N ILE A 292 -17.03 12.32 -7.34
CA ILE A 292 -15.76 13.07 -7.43
C ILE A 292 -14.62 12.14 -7.90
N LEU A 293 -14.50 10.95 -7.30
CA LEU A 293 -13.46 10.00 -7.67
C LEU A 293 -13.67 9.44 -9.09
N THR A 294 -14.92 9.25 -9.51
CA THR A 294 -15.26 8.82 -10.87
C THR A 294 -14.84 9.86 -11.89
N GLU A 295 -15.16 11.13 -11.66
CA GLU A 295 -14.76 12.23 -12.54
C GLU A 295 -13.23 12.32 -12.66
N GLN A 296 -12.51 12.16 -11.55
CA GLN A 296 -11.05 12.25 -11.53
C GLN A 296 -10.33 11.05 -12.16
N PHE A 297 -10.83 9.82 -11.97
CA PHE A 297 -10.06 8.61 -12.28
C PHE A 297 -10.65 7.70 -13.36
N LEU A 298 -11.94 7.83 -13.69
CA LEU A 298 -12.61 7.00 -14.70
C LEU A 298 -12.86 7.75 -16.02
N SER A 299 -12.94 9.08 -15.98
CA SER A 299 -13.00 9.95 -17.16
C SER A 299 -11.60 10.22 -17.70
N ILE A 300 -11.09 9.32 -18.55
CA ILE A 300 -9.73 9.41 -19.10
C ILE A 300 -9.62 10.52 -20.15
N GLY A 301 -10.71 10.84 -20.84
CA GLY A 301 -10.81 11.95 -21.77
C GLY A 301 -12.26 12.20 -22.18
N THR A 302 -12.50 13.19 -23.05
CA THR A 302 -13.85 13.64 -23.44
C THR A 302 -14.76 12.53 -23.96
N HIS A 303 -14.17 11.52 -24.62
CA HIS A 303 -14.86 10.45 -25.33
C HIS A 303 -14.51 9.06 -24.80
N THR A 304 -13.78 9.00 -23.67
CA THR A 304 -13.17 7.76 -23.18
C THR A 304 -13.49 7.56 -21.71
N ARG A 305 -14.15 6.44 -21.38
CA ARG A 305 -14.53 6.10 -20.01
C ARG A 305 -14.26 4.64 -19.68
N LEU A 306 -14.17 4.34 -18.40
CA LEU A 306 -14.11 2.97 -17.88
C LEU A 306 -15.50 2.54 -17.40
N GLU A 307 -15.85 1.29 -17.68
CA GLU A 307 -17.02 0.62 -17.14
C GLU A 307 -16.59 -0.67 -16.44
N VAL A 308 -17.11 -0.90 -15.25
CA VAL A 308 -16.78 -2.07 -14.44
C VAL A 308 -18.02 -2.97 -14.38
N THR A 309 -17.83 -4.25 -14.62
CA THR A 309 -18.89 -5.26 -14.64
C THR A 309 -18.55 -6.41 -13.70
N GLY A 310 -19.57 -6.91 -13.00
CA GLY A 310 -19.45 -7.90 -11.93
C GLY A 310 -19.61 -7.29 -10.54
N GLU A 311 -19.58 -8.16 -9.53
CA GLU A 311 -19.81 -7.82 -8.12
C GLU A 311 -19.00 -8.74 -7.20
N LEU A 312 -18.85 -8.33 -5.94
CA LEU A 312 -18.33 -9.21 -4.89
C LEU A 312 -19.41 -10.25 -4.52
N ALA A 313 -19.02 -11.52 -4.46
CA ALA A 313 -19.87 -12.57 -3.92
C ALA A 313 -19.55 -12.81 -2.45
N MET A 314 -20.57 -12.89 -1.60
CA MET A 314 -20.43 -13.29 -0.19
C MET A 314 -19.97 -14.75 -0.08
N VAL A 315 -19.16 -15.02 0.95
CA VAL A 315 -18.52 -16.32 1.21
C VAL A 315 -19.14 -17.02 2.41
#